data_AF-A0A816JWT1-F1
#
_entry.id   AF-A0A816JWT1-F1
#
_cell.length_a   1.000
_cell.length_b   1.000
_cell.length_c   1.000
_cell.angle_alpha   90.00
_cell.angle_beta   90.00
_cell.angle_gamma   90.00
#
_symmetry.space_group_name_H-M   'P 1'
#
loop_
_entity.id
_entity.type
_entity.pdbx_description
1 polymer ?
#
loop_
_entity_poly.entity_id
_entity_poly.type
_entity_poly.pdbx_seq_one_letter_code
_entity_poly.pdbx_strand_id
1 'polypeptide(L)'
;MWNNNDGMPLAPPGTGGPMIPPPHPSYTALPPPSNPAPPAEPTPEEAEAKLEEKARKWMQLNSKRYGDKRKFGFVETQKEDMPPEHVRKIIRDHGDMSSKKFRHDKRVYLGALKFVPHAVFKLLENMPMPWEQVRDVKVLYHITGAITFVNEIPWVVEPIYMAQWGTMWIMMRREKRDRRHFKRMRFPPFDDEEPPLDYADNLLDVDPLEPIQLELDEEEDSAVHTWFYDHKPLVKTKLINGPSYRKWNLSLPIMATLHRLAGQLLSDLIDRNYFYLFDMPSFFTAKALNMCIPGGPKFEPLYRDMEKGDEDWNEFNDINKLIIRSPLRTEYRIAFPHLYNNRPRKVKLCVYHSPMVMYIKTEDPDLPAFYYDPLLHPISNTNKERRERNVFEDDGEDDFILPEGVEPLLKDTHLYTDTTAAGISLLFAPRPFNMRSGRTRRSEDIPLVSEWFKEHCPPAYPVKVRVSYQKLLKCYVLNELHHRPPKAQKKKHLFRSLAATKFFQSTELDWVEVGLQVCRQGYNMLNLLIHRKNLNYLHLDYNFNLKPVKTLTTKERKKSRFGNAFHLCREILRLTKLVVDANVQFRLGNVDAFS
;
A
#
# COMPACT_ATOMS: atom_id res chain seq x y z
N MET A 1 -52.25 0.13 -18.34
CA MET A 1 -53.52 -0.59 -18.12
C MET A 1 -53.29 -1.63 -17.04
N TRP A 2 -54.23 -1.66 -16.08
CA TRP A 2 -54.22 -2.30 -14.78
C TRP A 2 -53.90 -3.81 -14.74
N ASN A 3 -53.23 -4.27 -13.67
CA ASN A 3 -53.97 -4.86 -12.54
C ASN A 3 -53.17 -4.84 -11.23
N ASN A 4 -53.88 -4.48 -10.15
CA ASN A 4 -53.45 -4.45 -8.75
C ASN A 4 -53.25 -5.87 -8.18
N ASN A 5 -52.31 -6.05 -7.25
CA ASN A 5 -52.66 -6.40 -5.86
C ASN A 5 -51.45 -6.23 -4.92
N ASP A 6 -51.71 -5.62 -3.77
CA ASP A 6 -50.79 -5.45 -2.64
C ASP A 6 -50.39 -6.78 -1.99
N GLY A 7 -49.12 -6.89 -1.60
CA GLY A 7 -48.59 -8.06 -0.88
C GLY A 7 -47.39 -7.69 -0.01
N MET A 8 -47.66 -7.54 1.29
CA MET A 8 -46.68 -7.38 2.38
C MET A 8 -45.64 -8.52 2.44
N PRO A 9 -44.40 -8.24 2.90
CA PRO A 9 -43.31 -9.23 2.91
C PRO A 9 -43.40 -10.24 4.06
N LEU A 10 -43.05 -11.48 3.70
CA LEU A 10 -42.93 -12.70 4.50
C LEU A 10 -41.94 -12.59 5.68
N ALA A 11 -42.38 -13.05 6.86
CA ALA A 11 -41.53 -13.34 8.01
C ALA A 11 -40.97 -14.78 7.96
N PRO A 12 -39.76 -15.06 8.49
CA PRO A 12 -39.17 -16.38 8.48
C PRO A 12 -39.72 -17.29 9.61
N PRO A 13 -39.70 -18.63 9.41
CA PRO A 13 -40.43 -19.59 10.23
C PRO A 13 -39.57 -20.18 11.38
N GLY A 14 -40.24 -20.56 12.46
CA GLY A 14 -39.73 -21.59 13.39
C GLY A 14 -39.78 -21.20 14.87
N THR A 15 -40.86 -21.62 15.55
CA THR A 15 -40.89 -22.47 16.75
C THR A 15 -42.31 -22.43 17.33
N GLY A 16 -43.19 -23.28 16.80
CA GLY A 16 -44.48 -23.61 17.40
C GLY A 16 -44.46 -25.07 17.79
N GLY A 17 -44.40 -25.35 19.08
CA GLY A 17 -44.52 -26.69 19.66
C GLY A 17 -44.94 -26.57 21.12
N PRO A 18 -46.03 -27.24 21.55
CA PRO A 18 -46.57 -27.08 22.90
C PRO A 18 -45.74 -27.89 23.91
N MET A 19 -45.28 -27.24 24.99
CA MET A 19 -44.69 -27.95 26.13
C MET A 19 -45.78 -28.47 27.06
N ILE A 20 -45.75 -29.79 27.26
CA ILE A 20 -46.52 -30.57 28.22
C ILE A 20 -45.97 -30.28 29.63
N PRO A 21 -46.82 -30.00 30.65
CA PRO A 21 -46.38 -29.94 32.05
C PRO A 21 -46.32 -31.33 32.73
N PRO A 22 -45.48 -31.54 33.76
CA PRO A 22 -45.28 -32.82 34.46
C PRO A 22 -46.46 -33.18 35.40
N PRO A 23 -46.56 -34.44 35.89
CA PRO A 23 -47.79 -35.00 36.42
C PRO A 23 -48.07 -34.60 37.89
N HIS A 24 -49.36 -34.45 38.21
CA HIS A 24 -49.87 -34.32 39.57
C HIS A 24 -49.89 -35.67 40.31
N PRO A 25 -49.51 -35.73 41.60
CA PRO A 25 -49.99 -36.74 42.53
C PRO A 25 -51.34 -36.31 43.14
N SER A 26 -52.26 -37.26 43.16
CA SER A 26 -53.58 -37.24 43.79
C SER A 26 -53.52 -37.03 45.30
N TYR A 27 -54.30 -36.07 45.81
CA TYR A 27 -54.60 -35.93 47.23
C TYR A 27 -56.02 -36.42 47.53
N THR A 28 -56.10 -37.45 48.37
CA THR A 28 -57.27 -37.86 49.14
C THR A 28 -57.65 -36.81 50.18
N ALA A 29 -58.96 -36.65 50.39
CA ALA A 29 -59.58 -35.68 51.26
C ALA A 29 -59.29 -35.92 52.75
N LEU A 30 -59.04 -34.84 53.50
CA LEU A 30 -59.26 -34.72 54.94
C LEU A 30 -59.91 -33.33 55.24
N PRO A 31 -60.68 -33.21 56.33
CA PRO A 31 -61.75 -32.21 56.52
C PRO A 31 -61.23 -30.80 56.89
N PRO A 32 -62.09 -29.76 56.84
CA PRO A 32 -61.64 -28.38 56.80
C PRO A 32 -61.30 -27.85 58.20
N PRO A 33 -60.25 -27.02 58.34
CA PRO A 33 -60.16 -26.11 59.46
C PRO A 33 -60.96 -24.84 59.15
N SER A 34 -61.63 -24.38 60.20
CA SER A 34 -62.40 -23.15 60.36
C SER A 34 -61.77 -21.89 59.76
N ASN A 35 -62.63 -21.03 59.21
CA ASN A 35 -62.42 -19.62 58.84
C ASN A 35 -61.27 -18.91 59.58
N PRO A 36 -60.28 -18.39 58.84
CA PRO A 36 -59.52 -17.22 59.28
C PRO A 36 -60.38 -15.96 59.10
N ALA A 37 -60.29 -15.09 60.10
CA ALA A 37 -60.84 -13.76 60.19
C ALA A 37 -60.52 -12.87 58.95
N PRO A 38 -61.31 -11.80 58.70
CA PRO A 38 -61.06 -10.86 57.61
C PRO A 38 -59.64 -10.29 57.67
N PRO A 39 -58.99 -10.03 56.52
CA PRO A 39 -57.65 -9.44 56.51
C PRO A 39 -57.70 -8.08 57.20
N ALA A 40 -56.92 -7.92 58.26
CA ALA A 40 -56.72 -6.63 58.90
C ALA A 40 -56.23 -5.64 57.85
N GLU A 41 -56.92 -4.51 57.72
CA GLU A 41 -56.46 -3.40 56.89
C GLU A 41 -55.06 -2.99 57.37
N PRO A 42 -54.07 -2.91 56.46
CA PRO A 42 -52.73 -2.48 56.85
C PRO A 42 -52.82 -1.08 57.44
N THR A 43 -52.09 -0.85 58.53
CA THR A 43 -51.92 0.50 59.07
C THR A 43 -51.32 1.41 57.97
N PRO A 44 -51.70 2.70 57.92
CA PRO A 44 -51.28 3.61 56.84
C PRO A 44 -49.75 3.64 56.64
N GLU A 45 -48.99 3.52 57.73
CA GLU A 45 -47.52 3.53 57.73
C GLU A 45 -46.89 2.27 57.10
N GLU A 46 -47.47 1.09 57.31
CA GLU A 46 -46.99 -0.16 56.69
C GLU A 46 -47.32 -0.24 55.19
N ALA A 47 -48.44 0.37 54.78
CA ALA A 47 -48.80 0.53 53.38
C ALA A 47 -47.86 1.50 52.65
N GLU A 48 -47.47 2.59 53.32
CA GLU A 48 -46.51 3.58 52.80
C GLU A 48 -45.10 3.00 52.66
N ALA A 49 -44.62 2.25 53.66
CA ALA A 49 -43.32 1.57 53.60
C ALA A 49 -43.25 0.53 52.45
N LYS A 50 -44.32 -0.26 52.25
CA LYS A 50 -44.43 -1.19 51.11
C LYS A 50 -44.47 -0.48 49.77
N LEU A 51 -45.11 0.69 49.71
CA LEU A 51 -45.17 1.51 48.50
C LEU A 51 -43.79 2.11 48.16
N GLU A 52 -43.06 2.57 49.17
CA GLU A 52 -41.69 3.09 49.00
C GLU A 52 -40.72 2.00 48.54
N GLU A 53 -40.81 0.79 49.12
CA GLU A 53 -40.01 -0.36 48.69
C GLU A 53 -40.35 -0.75 47.23
N LYS A 54 -41.63 -0.72 46.87
CA LYS A 54 -42.09 -0.98 45.50
C LYS A 54 -41.60 0.10 44.53
N ALA A 55 -41.62 1.38 44.93
CA ALA A 55 -41.09 2.49 44.15
C ALA A 55 -39.58 2.37 43.95
N ARG A 56 -38.82 1.97 44.98
CA ARG A 56 -37.38 1.74 44.92
C ARG A 56 -37.04 0.57 43.98
N LYS A 57 -37.75 -0.56 44.09
CA LYS A 57 -37.62 -1.69 43.17
C LYS A 57 -37.98 -1.30 41.74
N TRP A 58 -39.03 -0.50 41.55
CA TRP A 58 -39.43 0.03 40.25
C TRP A 58 -38.35 0.94 39.65
N MET A 59 -37.79 1.87 40.42
CA MET A 59 -36.69 2.73 39.97
C MET A 59 -35.43 1.94 39.59
N GLN A 60 -35.03 0.95 40.40
CA GLN A 60 -33.90 0.07 40.08
C GLN A 60 -34.14 -0.73 38.80
N LEU A 61 -35.36 -1.24 38.62
CA LEU A 61 -35.74 -2.00 37.44
C LEU A 61 -35.80 -1.11 36.20
N ASN A 62 -36.31 0.12 36.33
CA ASN A 62 -36.39 1.11 35.25
C ASN A 62 -35.01 1.60 34.83
N SER A 63 -34.15 1.92 35.81
CA SER A 63 -32.75 2.31 35.58
C SER A 63 -31.95 1.19 34.90
N LYS A 64 -32.15 -0.07 35.31
CA LYS A 64 -31.51 -1.22 34.64
C LYS A 64 -32.10 -1.50 33.25
N ARG A 65 -33.42 -1.30 33.06
CA ARG A 65 -34.12 -1.59 31.81
C ARG A 65 -33.81 -0.56 30.72
N TYR A 66 -33.79 0.72 31.08
CA TYR A 66 -33.58 1.85 30.16
C TYR A 66 -32.17 2.45 30.23
N GLY A 67 -31.22 1.74 30.86
CA GLY A 67 -29.82 2.15 30.86
C GLY A 67 -29.22 2.18 29.45
N ASP A 68 -28.23 3.04 29.23
CA ASP A 68 -27.67 3.30 27.90
C ASP A 68 -27.17 2.06 27.16
N LYS A 69 -26.67 1.05 27.89
CA LYS A 69 -26.21 -0.23 27.34
C LYS A 69 -27.31 -1.10 26.72
N ARG A 70 -28.58 -0.82 27.04
CA ARG A 70 -29.75 -1.56 26.53
C ARG A 70 -30.52 -0.81 25.44
N LYS A 71 -30.07 0.39 25.06
CA LYS A 71 -30.65 1.14 23.96
C LYS A 71 -30.49 0.35 22.65
N PHE A 72 -31.55 0.34 21.84
CA PHE A 72 -31.48 -0.27 20.50
C PHE A 72 -30.43 0.47 19.66
N GLY A 73 -29.50 -0.28 19.07
CA GLY A 73 -28.33 0.30 18.38
C GLY A 73 -27.13 0.60 19.28
N PHE A 74 -27.18 0.24 20.57
CA PHE A 74 -26.00 0.28 21.44
C PHE A 74 -24.94 -0.69 20.89
N VAL A 75 -23.76 -0.14 20.59
CA VAL A 75 -22.59 -0.92 20.18
C VAL A 75 -21.75 -1.11 21.42
N GLU A 76 -21.52 -2.37 21.79
CA GLU A 76 -20.65 -2.74 22.89
C GLU A 76 -19.22 -2.18 22.67
N THR A 77 -18.52 -1.92 23.76
CA THR A 77 -17.17 -1.35 23.74
C THR A 77 -16.25 -2.17 22.84
N GLN A 78 -15.41 -1.49 22.05
CA GLN A 78 -14.42 -2.18 21.21
C GLN A 78 -13.51 -3.03 22.11
N LYS A 79 -13.15 -4.22 21.61
CA LYS A 79 -12.14 -5.05 22.27
C LYS A 79 -10.85 -4.25 22.40
N GLU A 80 -10.33 -4.22 23.61
CA GLU A 80 -9.02 -3.65 23.90
C GLU A 80 -7.93 -4.64 23.50
N ASP A 81 -6.73 -4.09 23.28
CA ASP A 81 -5.57 -4.89 22.95
C ASP A 81 -5.11 -5.71 24.17
N MET A 82 -4.86 -7.00 23.95
CA MET A 82 -4.35 -7.91 24.96
C MET A 82 -2.83 -7.70 25.15
N PRO A 83 -2.26 -8.07 26.31
CA PRO A 83 -0.81 -8.04 26.50
C PRO A 83 -0.06 -8.95 25.51
N PRO A 84 1.07 -8.51 24.94
CA PRO A 84 1.90 -9.31 24.03
C PRO A 84 2.30 -10.69 24.56
N GLU A 85 2.53 -10.81 25.87
CA GLU A 85 2.92 -12.04 26.54
C GLU A 85 1.84 -13.13 26.42
N HIS A 86 0.58 -12.73 26.27
CA HIS A 86 -0.54 -13.66 26.15
C HIS A 86 -0.39 -14.52 24.89
N VAL A 87 -0.14 -13.90 23.74
CA VAL A 87 0.04 -14.65 22.47
C VAL A 87 1.36 -15.42 22.46
N ARG A 88 2.45 -14.84 23.00
CA ARG A 88 3.74 -15.53 23.15
C ARG A 88 3.59 -16.84 23.91
N LYS A 89 2.93 -16.78 25.08
CA LYS A 89 2.67 -17.96 25.91
C LYS A 89 1.82 -19.00 25.18
N ILE A 90 0.76 -18.58 24.49
CA ILE A 90 -0.09 -19.49 23.72
C ILE A 90 0.73 -20.24 22.65
N ILE A 91 1.52 -19.50 21.86
CA ILE A 91 2.32 -20.10 20.78
C ILE A 91 3.37 -21.06 21.33
N ARG A 92 4.04 -20.70 22.43
CA ARG A 92 5.02 -21.54 23.10
C ARG A 92 4.40 -22.81 23.68
N ASP A 93 3.26 -22.70 24.37
CA ASP A 93 2.56 -23.83 24.98
C ASP A 93 2.07 -24.85 23.94
N HIS A 94 1.62 -24.38 22.76
CA HIS A 94 1.16 -25.26 21.68
C HIS A 94 2.32 -25.96 20.94
N GLY A 95 3.49 -25.32 20.87
CA GLY A 95 4.71 -25.90 20.29
C GLY A 95 4.51 -26.43 18.86
N ASP A 96 4.89 -27.68 18.63
CA ASP A 96 4.77 -28.42 17.36
C ASP A 96 3.44 -29.21 17.22
N MET A 97 2.51 -29.03 18.16
CA MET A 97 1.25 -29.78 18.25
C MET A 97 1.44 -31.30 18.44
N SER A 98 2.58 -31.77 18.95
CA SER A 98 2.78 -33.19 19.31
C SER A 98 2.01 -33.59 20.57
N SER A 99 1.86 -32.66 21.52
CA SER A 99 1.20 -32.90 22.81
C SER A 99 -0.26 -33.33 22.68
N LYS A 100 -0.66 -34.34 23.48
CA LYS A 100 -2.05 -34.83 23.55
C LYS A 100 -3.01 -33.79 24.15
N LYS A 101 -2.51 -32.82 24.93
CA LYS A 101 -3.30 -31.76 25.57
C LYS A 101 -4.07 -30.93 24.53
N PHE A 102 -3.42 -30.59 23.42
CA PHE A 102 -3.96 -29.73 22.37
C PHE A 102 -4.56 -30.51 21.19
N ARG A 103 -5.02 -31.76 21.43
CA ARG A 103 -5.59 -32.62 20.37
C ARG A 103 -6.82 -31.98 19.71
N HIS A 104 -7.65 -31.29 20.48
CA HIS A 104 -8.87 -30.65 20.00
C HIS A 104 -8.55 -29.48 19.04
N ASP A 105 -7.43 -28.79 19.26
CA ASP A 105 -7.03 -27.62 18.49
C ASP A 105 -6.39 -27.96 17.14
N LYS A 106 -5.89 -29.20 16.95
CA LYS A 106 -5.33 -29.67 15.66
C LYS A 106 -6.30 -29.45 14.48
N ARG A 107 -7.61 -29.58 14.71
CA ARG A 107 -8.63 -29.34 13.68
C ARG A 107 -8.68 -27.86 13.27
N VAL A 108 -8.50 -26.97 14.24
CA VAL A 108 -8.53 -25.52 14.02
C VAL A 108 -7.29 -25.07 13.25
N TYR A 109 -6.09 -25.56 13.62
CA TYR A 109 -4.85 -25.31 12.86
C TYR A 109 -4.97 -25.72 11.39
N LEU A 110 -5.46 -26.94 11.11
CA LEU A 110 -5.70 -27.39 9.74
C LEU A 110 -6.74 -26.55 9.00
N GLY A 111 -7.77 -26.05 9.69
CA GLY A 111 -8.76 -25.13 9.13
C GLY A 111 -8.17 -23.76 8.78
N ALA A 112 -7.22 -23.29 9.59
CA ALA A 112 -6.54 -22.02 9.40
C ALA A 112 -5.58 -22.00 8.20
N LEU A 113 -5.11 -23.17 7.72
CA LEU A 113 -4.27 -23.30 6.52
C LEU A 113 -4.84 -22.59 5.29
N LYS A 114 -6.18 -22.52 5.18
CA LYS A 114 -6.88 -21.79 4.11
C LYS A 114 -6.50 -20.29 4.07
N PHE A 115 -6.19 -19.69 5.21
CA PHE A 115 -5.94 -18.26 5.35
C PHE A 115 -4.45 -17.90 5.40
N VAL A 116 -3.54 -18.89 5.38
CA VAL A 116 -2.08 -18.67 5.39
C VAL A 116 -1.62 -17.74 4.27
N PRO A 117 -2.08 -17.86 3.01
CA PRO A 117 -1.67 -16.91 1.97
C PRO A 117 -2.02 -15.45 2.30
N HIS A 118 -3.14 -15.23 3.01
CA HIS A 118 -3.54 -13.88 3.43
C HIS A 118 -2.71 -13.37 4.62
N ALA A 119 -2.36 -14.24 5.57
CA ALA A 119 -1.42 -13.90 6.64
C ALA A 119 -0.04 -13.52 6.10
N VAL A 120 0.50 -14.34 5.18
CA VAL A 120 1.76 -14.07 4.49
C VAL A 120 1.71 -12.75 3.72
N PHE A 121 0.64 -12.51 2.95
CA PHE A 121 0.47 -11.25 2.24
C PHE A 121 0.56 -10.04 3.18
N LYS A 122 -0.18 -10.06 4.29
CA LYS A 122 -0.18 -8.95 5.26
C LYS A 122 1.14 -8.79 6.02
N LEU A 123 1.83 -9.89 6.28
CA LEU A 123 3.17 -9.87 6.87
C LEU A 123 4.15 -9.16 5.93
N LEU A 124 4.24 -9.61 4.67
CA LEU A 124 5.18 -9.05 3.69
C LEU A 124 4.83 -7.61 3.27
N GLU A 125 3.54 -7.25 3.24
CA GLU A 125 3.08 -5.86 3.00
C GLU A 125 3.65 -4.89 4.05
N ASN A 126 3.83 -5.35 5.29
CA ASN A 126 4.29 -4.52 6.41
C ASN A 126 5.76 -4.74 6.79
N MET A 127 6.61 -5.21 5.87
CA MET A 127 8.05 -5.41 6.11
C MET A 127 8.73 -4.10 6.56
N PRO A 128 9.55 -4.12 7.63
CA PRO A 128 10.34 -2.96 8.06
C PRO A 128 11.15 -2.37 6.92
N MET A 129 11.23 -1.05 6.86
CA MET A 129 12.03 -0.37 5.85
C MET A 129 13.50 -0.32 6.30
N PRO A 130 14.49 -0.21 5.39
CA PRO A 130 15.90 -0.29 5.75
C PRO A 130 16.41 0.78 6.74
N TRP A 131 15.68 1.88 6.90
CA TRP A 131 15.96 2.95 7.86
C TRP A 131 15.32 2.74 9.24
N GLU A 132 14.54 1.66 9.41
CA GLU A 132 13.90 1.27 10.66
C GLU A 132 14.63 0.07 11.27
N GLN A 133 14.91 0.10 12.59
CA GLN A 133 15.49 -1.05 13.30
C GLN A 133 14.42 -2.09 13.69
N VAL A 134 13.31 -1.58 14.23
CA VAL A 134 12.19 -2.36 14.78
C VAL A 134 10.91 -1.74 14.27
N ARG A 135 9.93 -2.59 13.97
CA ARG A 135 8.59 -2.14 13.63
C ARG A 135 7.57 -2.95 14.42
N ASP A 136 6.92 -2.26 15.33
CA ASP A 136 5.72 -2.79 15.99
C ASP A 136 4.53 -2.68 15.05
N VAL A 137 3.80 -3.78 14.93
CA VAL A 137 2.62 -3.89 14.08
C VAL A 137 1.43 -4.39 14.88
N LYS A 138 0.25 -3.86 14.59
CA LYS A 138 -1.00 -4.40 15.13
C LYS A 138 -1.29 -5.77 14.53
N VAL A 139 -1.60 -6.69 15.41
CA VAL A 139 -1.82 -8.09 15.11
C VAL A 139 -3.22 -8.51 15.52
N LEU A 140 -3.83 -9.37 14.71
CA LEU A 140 -5.05 -10.09 15.01
C LEU A 140 -4.74 -11.58 15.02
N TYR A 141 -4.78 -12.22 16.19
CA TYR A 141 -4.42 -13.62 16.37
C TYR A 141 -5.60 -14.46 16.86
N HIS A 142 -5.61 -15.74 16.49
CA HIS A 142 -6.60 -16.68 16.99
C HIS A 142 -6.31 -17.05 18.45
N ILE A 143 -7.34 -17.20 19.30
CA ILE A 143 -7.18 -17.50 20.74
C ILE A 143 -6.37 -18.77 21.05
N THR A 144 -6.30 -19.72 20.12
CA THR A 144 -5.49 -20.95 20.24
C THR A 144 -4.11 -20.83 19.60
N GLY A 145 -3.71 -19.65 19.11
CA GLY A 145 -2.45 -19.47 18.38
C GLY A 145 -2.42 -20.12 17.00
N ALA A 146 -3.57 -20.52 16.46
CA ALA A 146 -3.66 -21.23 15.18
C ALA A 146 -3.13 -20.40 14.01
N ILE A 147 -3.44 -19.11 13.97
CA ILE A 147 -2.97 -18.20 12.93
C ILE A 147 -2.86 -16.77 13.47
N THR A 148 -1.86 -16.06 13.00
CA THR A 148 -1.59 -14.65 13.32
C THR A 148 -1.68 -13.82 12.04
N PHE A 149 -2.43 -12.71 12.06
CA PHE A 149 -2.53 -11.77 10.94
C PHE A 149 -1.98 -10.40 11.34
N VAL A 150 -1.19 -9.77 10.48
CA VAL A 150 -0.89 -8.33 10.62
C VAL A 150 -2.12 -7.53 10.16
N ASN A 151 -2.69 -6.73 11.06
CA ASN A 151 -3.89 -5.93 10.85
C ASN A 151 -3.58 -4.46 10.56
N GLU A 152 -2.55 -4.21 9.74
CA GLU A 152 -2.15 -2.87 9.32
C GLU A 152 -2.03 -2.76 7.81
N ILE A 153 -2.28 -1.57 7.28
CA ILE A 153 -1.99 -1.22 5.89
C ILE A 153 -0.90 -0.16 5.94
N PRO A 154 0.23 -0.33 5.23
CA PRO A 154 1.37 0.58 5.29
C PRO A 154 1.09 1.87 4.53
N TRP A 155 0.36 2.80 5.17
CA TRP A 155 0.13 4.14 4.62
C TRP A 155 1.40 4.97 4.77
N VAL A 156 1.89 5.48 3.65
CA VAL A 156 3.05 6.36 3.59
C VAL A 156 2.69 7.68 2.90
N VAL A 157 3.38 8.76 3.29
CA VAL A 157 3.29 10.06 2.63
C VAL A 157 4.23 10.02 1.43
N GLU A 158 3.70 10.17 0.23
CA GLU A 158 4.41 9.96 -1.04
C GLU A 158 5.74 10.75 -1.16
N PRO A 159 5.80 12.08 -0.92
CA PRO A 159 7.06 12.82 -1.01
C PRO A 159 8.10 12.40 0.04
N ILE A 160 7.66 12.08 1.27
CA ILE A 160 8.56 11.62 2.34
C ILE A 160 9.15 10.26 1.98
N TYR A 161 8.30 9.33 1.55
CA TYR A 161 8.73 7.98 1.17
C TYR A 161 9.72 7.97 0.00
N MET A 162 9.48 8.82 -1.01
CA MET A 162 10.43 8.98 -2.12
C MET A 162 11.76 9.57 -1.67
N ALA A 163 11.74 10.58 -0.79
CA ALA A 163 12.95 11.15 -0.22
C ALA A 163 13.73 10.14 0.64
N GLN A 164 13.05 9.36 1.49
CA GLN A 164 13.67 8.29 2.29
C GLN A 164 14.42 7.31 1.39
N TRP A 165 13.77 6.79 0.33
CA TRP A 165 14.42 5.93 -0.65
C TRP A 165 15.54 6.64 -1.44
N GLY A 166 15.42 7.95 -1.68
CA GLY A 166 16.48 8.77 -2.27
C GLY A 166 17.74 8.79 -1.40
N THR A 167 17.58 8.97 -0.10
CA THR A 167 18.70 8.89 0.85
C THR A 167 19.28 7.47 0.94
N MET A 168 18.44 6.43 0.87
CA MET A 168 18.90 5.03 0.84
C MET A 168 19.76 4.76 -0.39
N TRP A 169 19.37 5.29 -1.54
CA TRP A 169 20.14 5.17 -2.78
C TRP A 169 21.54 5.77 -2.65
N ILE A 170 21.65 6.95 -2.02
CA ILE A 170 22.93 7.61 -1.77
C ILE A 170 23.79 6.77 -0.83
N MET A 171 23.23 6.35 0.32
CA MET A 171 23.97 5.58 1.33
C MET A 171 24.43 4.23 0.79
N MET A 172 23.56 3.48 0.11
CA MET A 172 23.92 2.19 -0.47
C MET A 172 24.99 2.32 -1.57
N ARG A 173 24.97 3.41 -2.36
CA ARG A 173 26.02 3.68 -3.36
C ARG A 173 27.36 4.03 -2.72
N ARG A 174 27.33 4.88 -1.68
CA ARG A 174 28.52 5.26 -0.90
C ARG A 174 29.15 4.03 -0.25
N GLU A 175 28.35 3.24 0.46
CA GLU A 175 28.80 2.01 1.13
C GLU A 175 29.41 1.02 0.13
N LYS A 176 28.75 0.82 -1.02
CA LYS A 176 29.28 -0.09 -2.06
C LYS A 176 30.59 0.41 -2.69
N ARG A 177 30.81 1.72 -2.76
CA ARG A 177 32.06 2.33 -3.27
C ARG A 177 33.18 2.23 -2.24
N ASP A 178 32.86 2.51 -0.98
CA ASP A 178 33.86 2.68 0.09
C ASP A 178 34.28 1.32 0.70
N ARG A 179 33.37 0.34 0.73
CA ARG A 179 33.65 -0.99 1.29
C ARG A 179 34.48 -1.85 0.33
N ARG A 180 35.67 -2.28 0.79
CA ARG A 180 36.59 -3.13 0.02
C ARG A 180 36.03 -4.52 -0.29
N HIS A 181 35.39 -5.16 0.69
CA HIS A 181 34.81 -6.50 0.55
C HIS A 181 33.37 -6.50 1.05
N PHE A 182 32.43 -6.55 0.11
CA PHE A 182 31.01 -6.68 0.39
C PHE A 182 30.62 -8.17 0.43
N LYS A 183 30.46 -8.71 1.65
CA LYS A 183 30.09 -10.11 1.87
C LYS A 183 28.57 -10.24 1.89
N ARG A 184 28.01 -10.79 0.82
CA ARG A 184 26.56 -11.09 0.77
C ARG A 184 26.20 -12.18 1.77
N MET A 185 25.01 -12.08 2.35
CA MET A 185 24.46 -13.14 3.19
C MET A 185 24.31 -14.47 2.40
N ARG A 186 24.42 -15.60 3.12
CA ARG A 186 24.19 -16.93 2.54
C ARG A 186 22.70 -17.28 2.64
N PHE A 187 22.19 -17.96 1.61
CA PHE A 187 20.82 -18.45 1.58
C PHE A 187 20.80 -19.98 1.43
N PRO A 188 19.98 -20.72 2.21
CA PRO A 188 19.16 -20.22 3.33
C PRO A 188 20.01 -19.75 4.53
N PRO A 189 19.52 -18.83 5.39
CA PRO A 189 20.33 -18.29 6.49
C PRO A 189 20.51 -19.26 7.67
N PHE A 190 19.54 -20.14 7.91
CA PHE A 190 19.56 -21.20 8.93
C PHE A 190 19.57 -22.58 8.29
N ASP A 191 20.09 -23.58 9.01
CA ASP A 191 20.13 -24.97 8.53
C ASP A 191 18.73 -25.60 8.46
N ASP A 192 18.56 -26.60 7.59
CA ASP A 192 17.27 -27.26 7.33
C ASP A 192 16.69 -27.96 8.58
N GLU A 193 17.57 -28.45 9.46
CA GLU A 193 17.22 -29.21 10.67
C GLU A 193 17.14 -28.33 11.94
N GLU A 194 17.54 -27.06 11.85
CA GLU A 194 17.51 -26.12 12.97
C GLU A 194 16.08 -25.61 13.21
N PRO A 195 15.51 -25.79 14.41
CA PRO A 195 14.16 -25.31 14.71
C PRO A 195 14.11 -23.77 14.68
N PRO A 196 12.97 -23.16 14.30
CA PRO A 196 12.83 -21.71 14.33
C PRO A 196 13.08 -21.14 15.73
N LEU A 197 14.04 -20.21 15.82
CA LEU A 197 14.41 -19.51 17.04
C LEU A 197 13.19 -18.93 17.76
N ASP A 198 13.23 -18.94 19.09
CA ASP A 198 12.21 -18.28 19.91
C ASP A 198 12.58 -16.82 20.14
N TYR A 199 11.62 -15.92 19.86
CA TYR A 199 11.82 -14.49 19.95
C TYR A 199 12.14 -14.03 21.38
N ALA A 200 11.41 -14.57 22.37
CA ALA A 200 11.55 -14.17 23.77
C ALA A 200 12.94 -14.50 24.33
N ASP A 201 13.50 -15.64 23.96
CA ASP A 201 14.78 -16.11 24.52
C ASP A 201 16.01 -15.56 23.77
N ASN A 202 15.88 -15.22 22.48
CA ASN A 202 17.04 -14.89 21.63
C ASN A 202 17.06 -13.44 21.10
N LEU A 203 15.91 -12.77 21.01
CA LEU A 203 15.79 -11.49 20.30
C LEU A 203 15.26 -10.35 21.17
N LEU A 204 14.54 -10.64 22.24
CA LEU A 204 13.89 -9.61 23.07
C LEU A 204 14.90 -8.69 23.78
N ASP A 205 16.02 -9.25 24.24
CA ASP A 205 17.04 -8.53 25.01
C ASP A 205 18.25 -8.09 24.16
N VAL A 206 18.20 -8.30 22.83
CA VAL A 206 19.30 -7.95 21.92
C VAL A 206 19.00 -6.60 21.29
N ASP A 207 19.90 -5.64 21.52
CA ASP A 207 19.83 -4.34 20.88
C ASP A 207 20.10 -4.49 19.36
N PRO A 208 19.18 -4.02 18.50
CA PRO A 208 19.36 -4.12 17.06
C PRO A 208 20.52 -3.23 16.60
N LEU A 209 21.20 -3.68 15.54
CA LEU A 209 22.19 -2.87 14.81
C LEU A 209 21.59 -1.55 14.33
N GLU A 210 22.46 -0.57 14.10
CA GLU A 210 22.07 0.69 13.49
C GLU A 210 21.47 0.46 12.09
N PRO A 211 20.33 1.11 11.78
CA PRO A 211 19.70 1.00 10.47
C PRO A 211 20.45 1.87 9.47
N ILE A 212 20.07 1.81 8.20
CA ILE A 212 20.64 2.72 7.20
C ILE A 212 19.98 4.09 7.37
N GLN A 213 20.74 5.08 7.84
CA GLN A 213 20.29 6.47 7.94
C GLN A 213 21.38 7.40 7.39
N LEU A 214 20.99 8.34 6.52
CA LEU A 214 21.87 9.41 6.07
C LEU A 214 22.01 10.43 7.20
N GLU A 215 23.24 10.84 7.49
CA GLU A 215 23.51 12.00 8.36
C GLU A 215 22.96 13.24 7.66
N LEU A 216 21.87 13.78 8.18
CA LEU A 216 21.22 14.98 7.68
C LEU A 216 21.91 16.22 8.27
N ASP A 217 21.94 17.31 7.50
CA ASP A 217 22.54 18.56 7.96
C ASP A 217 21.59 19.32 8.90
N GLU A 218 22.07 19.78 10.06
CA GLU A 218 21.20 20.42 11.06
C GLU A 218 20.63 21.77 10.60
N GLU A 219 21.33 22.48 9.69
CA GLU A 219 20.92 23.80 9.19
C GLU A 219 20.09 23.65 7.91
N GLU A 220 20.62 22.98 6.88
CA GLU A 220 19.96 22.81 5.59
C GLU A 220 18.72 21.90 5.67
N ASP A 221 18.81 20.81 6.43
CA ASP A 221 17.74 19.82 6.59
C ASP A 221 16.91 20.03 7.87
N SER A 222 17.06 21.18 8.53
CA SER A 222 16.35 21.55 9.78
C SER A 222 14.85 21.25 9.75
N ALA A 223 14.19 21.44 8.60
CA ALA A 223 12.76 21.20 8.42
C ALA A 223 12.33 19.72 8.57
N VAL A 224 13.24 18.77 8.31
CA VAL A 224 12.96 17.32 8.30
C VAL A 224 13.81 16.53 9.30
N HIS A 225 14.95 17.08 9.74
CA HIS A 225 15.99 16.43 10.55
C HIS A 225 15.45 15.55 11.70
N THR A 226 14.49 16.05 12.47
CA THR A 226 14.03 15.39 13.70
C THR A 226 13.10 14.19 13.51
N TRP A 227 12.40 14.08 12.39
CA TRP A 227 11.32 13.10 12.20
C TRP A 227 11.47 12.27 10.92
N PHE A 228 12.48 12.55 10.09
CA PHE A 228 12.57 12.02 8.73
C PHE A 228 12.60 10.49 8.66
N TYR A 229 13.24 9.81 9.62
CA TYR A 229 13.37 8.35 9.66
C TYR A 229 12.35 7.64 10.57
N ASP A 230 11.36 8.36 11.10
CA ASP A 230 10.27 7.75 11.86
C ASP A 230 9.43 6.81 10.98
N HIS A 231 8.86 5.75 11.60
CA HIS A 231 7.95 4.83 10.90
C HIS A 231 6.71 5.52 10.32
N LYS A 232 6.07 6.36 11.14
CA LYS A 232 4.93 7.20 10.74
C LYS A 232 5.24 8.66 11.11
N PRO A 233 5.98 9.38 10.25
CA PRO A 233 6.45 10.72 10.56
C PRO A 233 5.28 11.69 10.75
N LEU A 234 5.45 12.70 11.60
CA LEU A 234 4.50 13.81 11.78
C LEU A 234 3.08 13.44 12.27
N VAL A 235 2.80 12.19 12.71
CA VAL A 235 1.47 11.75 13.18
C VAL A 235 0.89 12.63 14.30
N LYS A 236 1.77 13.10 15.20
CA LYS A 236 1.40 13.92 16.36
C LYS A 236 1.26 15.41 16.03
N THR A 237 1.50 15.80 14.78
CA THR A 237 1.49 17.21 14.34
C THR A 237 0.20 17.57 13.58
N LYS A 238 -0.04 18.87 13.36
CA LYS A 238 -1.17 19.38 12.56
C LYS A 238 -1.03 19.12 11.06
N LEU A 239 0.15 18.72 10.59
CA LEU A 239 0.43 18.46 9.17
C LEU A 239 -0.28 17.18 8.67
N ILE A 240 -0.71 16.31 9.59
CA ILE A 240 -1.38 15.06 9.31
C ILE A 240 -2.70 14.99 10.09
N ASN A 241 -3.70 14.29 9.55
CA ASN A 241 -5.04 14.21 10.13
C ASN A 241 -5.17 13.32 11.38
N GLY A 242 -4.07 12.96 12.04
CA GLY A 242 -4.01 12.09 13.21
C GLY A 242 -3.67 10.60 12.91
N PRO A 243 -3.95 9.66 13.85
CA PRO A 243 -3.46 8.28 13.79
C PRO A 243 -4.04 7.44 12.64
N SER A 244 -5.09 7.93 11.97
CA SER A 244 -5.61 7.29 10.75
C SER A 244 -4.64 7.40 9.56
N TYR A 245 -3.76 8.42 9.58
CA TYR A 245 -2.67 8.63 8.61
C TYR A 245 -3.14 8.59 7.14
N ARG A 246 -4.19 9.36 6.81
CA ARG A 246 -4.86 9.33 5.49
C ARG A 246 -4.65 10.55 4.62
N LYS A 247 -4.40 11.71 5.23
CA LYS A 247 -4.24 12.99 4.57
C LYS A 247 -3.03 13.71 5.15
N TRP A 248 -2.32 14.42 4.29
CA TRP A 248 -1.15 15.19 4.64
C TRP A 248 -1.22 16.58 4.00
N ASN A 249 -0.64 17.56 4.67
CA ASN A 249 -0.46 18.94 4.21
C ASN A 249 0.88 19.44 4.75
N LEU A 250 1.85 19.62 3.85
CA LEU A 250 3.22 19.96 4.21
C LEU A 250 3.50 21.44 3.89
N SER A 251 4.46 22.04 4.60
CA SER A 251 4.92 23.41 4.32
C SER A 251 5.90 23.44 3.14
N LEU A 252 6.12 24.62 2.56
CA LEU A 252 7.05 24.79 1.44
C LEU A 252 8.50 24.40 1.80
N PRO A 253 9.06 24.80 2.97
CA PRO A 253 10.41 24.36 3.36
C PRO A 253 10.54 22.83 3.42
N ILE A 254 9.57 22.15 4.03
CA ILE A 254 9.56 20.67 4.09
C ILE A 254 9.56 20.09 2.67
N MET A 255 8.68 20.58 1.79
CA MET A 255 8.60 20.07 0.41
C MET A 255 9.88 20.32 -0.39
N ALA A 256 10.53 21.47 -0.21
CA ALA A 256 11.78 21.81 -0.87
C ALA A 256 12.92 20.88 -0.44
N THR A 257 13.07 20.67 0.88
CA THR A 257 14.05 19.75 1.44
C THR A 257 13.82 18.31 0.98
N LEU A 258 12.57 17.82 0.99
CA LEU A 258 12.24 16.48 0.51
C LEU A 258 12.51 16.32 -0.99
N HIS A 259 12.21 17.33 -1.80
CA HIS A 259 12.49 17.33 -3.24
C HIS A 259 14.00 17.22 -3.51
N ARG A 260 14.81 17.97 -2.76
CA ARG A 260 16.28 17.91 -2.83
C ARG A 260 16.81 16.52 -2.47
N LEU A 261 16.38 15.95 -1.33
CA LEU A 261 16.79 14.62 -0.87
C LEU A 261 16.37 13.50 -1.84
N ALA A 262 15.23 13.66 -2.51
CA ALA A 262 14.74 12.70 -3.51
C ALA A 262 15.44 12.81 -4.89
N GLY A 263 16.27 13.84 -5.11
CA GLY A 263 16.77 14.21 -6.44
C GLY A 263 17.42 13.06 -7.23
N GLN A 264 18.10 12.12 -6.58
CA GLN A 264 18.74 10.97 -7.24
C GLN A 264 17.75 9.99 -7.90
N LEU A 265 16.49 9.98 -7.48
CA LEU A 265 15.45 9.11 -8.03
C LEU A 265 14.59 9.82 -9.09
N LEU A 266 14.57 11.15 -9.07
CA LEU A 266 13.72 11.96 -9.92
C LEU A 266 14.34 12.15 -11.31
N SER A 267 13.46 12.39 -12.28
CA SER A 267 13.86 12.81 -13.62
C SER A 267 14.13 14.30 -13.65
N ASP A 268 15.13 14.72 -14.43
CA ASP A 268 15.40 16.12 -14.74
C ASP A 268 14.51 16.66 -15.89
N LEU A 269 13.69 15.81 -16.50
CA LEU A 269 12.83 16.18 -17.62
C LEU A 269 11.58 16.94 -17.15
N ILE A 270 11.53 18.23 -17.50
CA ILE A 270 10.40 19.11 -17.18
C ILE A 270 9.43 19.21 -18.37
N ASP A 271 9.96 19.25 -19.60
CA ASP A 271 9.14 19.43 -20.80
C ASP A 271 8.51 18.09 -21.27
N ARG A 272 7.19 18.11 -21.43
CA ARG A 272 6.40 16.99 -21.96
C ARG A 272 6.75 16.66 -23.41
N ASN A 273 7.27 17.61 -24.17
CA ASN A 273 7.66 17.40 -25.56
C ASN A 273 8.75 16.33 -25.73
N TYR A 274 9.53 16.03 -24.67
CA TYR A 274 10.48 14.92 -24.68
C TYR A 274 9.82 13.58 -25.05
N PHE A 275 8.56 13.37 -24.61
CA PHE A 275 7.81 12.13 -24.85
C PHE A 275 7.10 12.10 -26.20
N TYR A 276 7.44 12.98 -27.14
CA TYR A 276 6.88 12.94 -28.49
C TYR A 276 7.17 11.58 -29.14
N LEU A 277 6.11 10.89 -29.59
CA LEU A 277 6.13 9.50 -30.08
C LEU A 277 6.56 8.44 -29.06
N PHE A 278 6.81 8.83 -27.81
CA PHE A 278 7.18 7.96 -26.71
C PHE A 278 6.18 8.08 -25.54
N ASP A 279 4.91 8.26 -25.90
CA ASP A 279 3.78 8.37 -24.99
C ASP A 279 2.77 7.21 -25.17
N MET A 280 1.79 7.15 -24.27
CA MET A 280 0.78 6.09 -24.27
C MET A 280 -0.02 6.00 -25.59
N PRO A 281 -0.59 7.11 -26.14
CA PRO A 281 -1.21 7.11 -27.46
C PRO A 281 -0.32 6.55 -28.57
N SER A 282 0.96 6.95 -28.65
CA SER A 282 1.87 6.46 -29.68
C SER A 282 2.17 4.97 -29.52
N PHE A 283 2.34 4.46 -28.30
CA PHE A 283 2.51 3.01 -28.08
C PHE A 283 1.26 2.20 -28.46
N PHE A 284 0.06 2.72 -28.18
CA PHE A 284 -1.19 2.08 -28.59
C PHE A 284 -1.33 2.03 -30.12
N THR A 285 -0.99 3.12 -30.79
CA THR A 285 -0.99 3.20 -32.26
C THR A 285 0.07 2.28 -32.88
N ALA A 286 1.29 2.26 -32.33
CA ALA A 286 2.34 1.34 -32.76
C ALA A 286 1.90 -0.13 -32.65
N LYS A 287 1.26 -0.51 -31.53
CA LYS A 287 0.68 -1.84 -31.35
C LYS A 287 -0.42 -2.14 -32.37
N ALA A 288 -1.33 -1.20 -32.60
CA ALA A 288 -2.46 -1.38 -33.50
C ALA A 288 -2.03 -1.57 -34.96
N LEU A 289 -0.97 -0.86 -35.38
CA LEU A 289 -0.39 -0.91 -36.72
C LEU A 289 0.69 -2.00 -36.89
N ASN A 290 1.00 -2.78 -35.85
CA ASN A 290 2.12 -3.74 -35.84
C ASN A 290 3.47 -3.11 -36.23
N MET A 291 3.70 -1.88 -35.75
CA MET A 291 4.95 -1.12 -35.95
C MET A 291 5.72 -1.01 -34.64
N CYS A 292 7.02 -0.72 -34.76
CA CYS A 292 7.91 -0.55 -33.62
C CYS A 292 8.53 0.84 -33.64
N ILE A 293 8.44 1.55 -32.53
CA ILE A 293 9.18 2.79 -32.31
C ILE A 293 10.61 2.40 -31.88
N PRO A 294 11.66 3.06 -32.38
CA PRO A 294 13.02 2.85 -31.87
C PRO A 294 13.07 3.02 -30.34
N GLY A 295 13.64 2.05 -29.63
CA GLY A 295 13.66 2.04 -28.16
C GLY A 295 12.32 1.65 -27.49
N GLY A 296 11.21 1.62 -28.24
CA GLY A 296 9.89 1.25 -27.76
C GLY A 296 9.62 -0.26 -27.68
N PRO A 297 8.46 -0.66 -27.13
CA PRO A 297 8.08 -2.06 -26.96
C PRO A 297 7.58 -2.70 -28.25
N LYS A 298 7.77 -4.02 -28.38
CA LYS A 298 7.27 -4.84 -29.50
C LYS A 298 6.09 -5.71 -29.09
N PHE A 299 5.05 -5.75 -29.92
CA PHE A 299 3.82 -6.50 -29.67
C PHE A 299 3.54 -7.53 -30.77
N GLU A 300 2.66 -8.47 -30.44
CA GLU A 300 2.03 -9.35 -31.43
C GLU A 300 1.10 -8.52 -32.33
N PRO A 301 1.02 -8.82 -33.65
CA PRO A 301 0.09 -8.16 -34.55
C PRO A 301 -1.35 -8.31 -34.07
N LEU A 302 -2.07 -7.19 -33.96
CA LEU A 302 -3.49 -7.19 -33.54
C LEU A 302 -4.40 -7.77 -34.63
N TYR A 303 -4.05 -7.51 -35.88
CA TYR A 303 -4.79 -7.91 -37.06
C TYR A 303 -3.85 -8.76 -37.93
N ARG A 304 -4.30 -9.98 -38.28
CA ARG A 304 -3.57 -10.95 -39.12
C ARG A 304 -4.33 -11.25 -40.42
N ASP A 305 -5.35 -10.46 -40.71
CA ASP A 305 -6.28 -10.58 -41.83
C ASP A 305 -5.73 -9.99 -43.13
N MET A 306 -4.51 -9.45 -43.11
CA MET A 306 -3.84 -8.93 -44.30
C MET A 306 -2.89 -9.99 -44.85
N GLU A 307 -3.20 -10.55 -46.01
CA GLU A 307 -2.24 -11.33 -46.78
C GLU A 307 -1.18 -10.39 -47.36
N LYS A 308 0.10 -10.75 -47.23
CA LYS A 308 1.25 -9.90 -47.58
C LYS A 308 1.30 -9.49 -49.07
N GLY A 309 0.45 -10.05 -49.94
CA GLY A 309 0.47 -9.78 -51.39
C GLY A 309 -0.58 -8.79 -51.89
N ASP A 310 -1.68 -8.57 -51.15
CA ASP A 310 -2.83 -7.79 -51.66
C ASP A 310 -2.60 -6.28 -51.66
N GLU A 311 -1.65 -5.76 -50.88
CA GLU A 311 -1.31 -4.34 -50.85
C GLU A 311 -0.15 -3.95 -51.77
N ASP A 312 0.69 -4.89 -52.20
CA ASP A 312 1.95 -4.59 -52.88
C ASP A 312 1.77 -4.19 -54.37
N TRP A 313 0.74 -4.72 -55.04
CA TRP A 313 0.46 -4.42 -56.46
C TRP A 313 -0.99 -3.99 -56.64
N ASN A 314 -1.24 -2.68 -56.47
CA ASN A 314 -2.51 -2.05 -56.79
C ASN A 314 -2.27 -0.83 -57.69
N GLU A 315 -3.34 -0.30 -58.30
CA GLU A 315 -3.27 0.85 -59.21
C GLU A 315 -2.66 2.11 -58.58
N PHE A 316 -2.72 2.21 -57.24
CA PHE A 316 -2.25 3.35 -56.46
C PHE A 316 -0.78 3.22 -56.02
N ASN A 317 -0.22 2.02 -56.00
CA ASN A 317 1.14 1.70 -55.56
C ASN A 317 2.10 1.42 -56.73
N ASP A 318 1.71 1.76 -57.96
CA ASP A 318 2.57 1.64 -59.15
C ASP A 318 3.84 2.50 -59.02
N ILE A 319 5.00 1.85 -59.10
CA ILE A 319 6.31 2.48 -58.93
C ILE A 319 6.59 3.59 -59.96
N ASN A 320 5.97 3.52 -61.15
CA ASN A 320 6.14 4.54 -62.18
C ASN A 320 5.34 5.83 -61.91
N LYS A 321 4.35 5.75 -61.01
CA LYS A 321 3.50 6.89 -60.61
C LYS A 321 3.93 7.51 -59.27
N LEU A 322 4.78 6.83 -58.51
CA LEU A 322 5.24 7.29 -57.19
C LEU A 322 6.49 8.15 -57.27
N ILE A 323 6.44 9.36 -56.70
CA ILE A 323 7.61 10.24 -56.56
C ILE A 323 8.21 10.06 -55.17
N ILE A 324 9.29 9.28 -55.06
CA ILE A 324 9.99 9.04 -53.79
C ILE A 324 11.09 10.08 -53.61
N ARG A 325 10.78 11.18 -52.90
CA ARG A 325 11.79 12.19 -52.49
C ARG A 325 12.46 11.86 -51.16
N SER A 326 11.74 11.19 -50.26
CA SER A 326 12.23 10.78 -48.96
C SER A 326 11.52 9.50 -48.51
N PRO A 327 12.23 8.55 -47.91
CA PRO A 327 11.60 7.31 -47.46
C PRO A 327 10.65 7.58 -46.29
N LEU A 328 9.46 6.98 -46.37
CA LEU A 328 8.47 7.05 -45.30
C LEU A 328 8.93 6.21 -44.09
N ARG A 329 9.27 6.88 -42.98
CA ARG A 329 9.71 6.23 -41.75
C ARG A 329 8.53 5.75 -40.90
N THR A 330 8.79 4.82 -39.98
CA THR A 330 7.77 4.29 -39.06
C THR A 330 7.22 5.36 -38.12
N GLU A 331 8.05 6.33 -37.74
CA GLU A 331 7.66 7.47 -36.91
C GLU A 331 6.56 8.30 -37.58
N TYR A 332 6.63 8.53 -38.89
CA TYR A 332 5.61 9.29 -39.62
C TYR A 332 4.27 8.56 -39.64
N ARG A 333 4.31 7.23 -39.80
CA ARG A 333 3.12 6.38 -39.75
C ARG A 333 2.46 6.35 -38.37
N ILE A 334 3.21 6.60 -37.30
CA ILE A 334 2.65 6.68 -35.94
C ILE A 334 2.19 8.10 -35.61
N ALA A 335 2.95 9.11 -36.01
CA ALA A 335 2.64 10.52 -35.79
C ALA A 335 1.34 10.94 -36.50
N PHE A 336 1.19 10.51 -37.76
CA PHE A 336 0.03 10.82 -38.60
C PHE A 336 -0.64 9.54 -39.08
N PRO A 337 -1.32 8.81 -38.17
CA PRO A 337 -1.76 7.45 -38.44
C PRO A 337 -2.82 7.34 -39.53
N HIS A 338 -3.64 8.39 -39.72
CA HIS A 338 -4.67 8.43 -40.76
C HIS A 338 -4.18 8.87 -42.14
N LEU A 339 -2.96 9.43 -42.24
CA LEU A 339 -2.41 9.93 -43.50
C LEU A 339 -1.54 8.88 -44.20
N TYR A 340 -0.68 8.20 -43.44
CA TYR A 340 0.38 7.34 -44.00
C TYR A 340 0.12 5.84 -43.88
N ASN A 341 -1.07 5.42 -43.42
CA ASN A 341 -1.43 4.01 -43.29
C ASN A 341 -2.72 3.70 -44.01
N ASN A 342 -2.75 2.53 -44.65
CA ASN A 342 -3.97 1.92 -45.13
C ASN A 342 -4.72 1.31 -43.93
N ARG A 343 -6.04 1.51 -43.87
CA ARG A 343 -6.94 0.92 -42.86
C ARG A 343 -6.48 1.11 -41.40
N PRO A 344 -6.30 2.35 -40.91
CA PRO A 344 -5.90 2.62 -39.52
C PRO A 344 -7.02 2.22 -38.55
N ARG A 345 -6.93 1.02 -37.96
CA ARG A 345 -7.92 0.46 -37.03
C ARG A 345 -7.43 0.55 -35.58
N LYS A 346 -8.30 1.00 -34.67
CA LYS A 346 -8.01 1.15 -33.22
C LYS A 346 -6.77 2.00 -32.91
N VAL A 347 -6.40 2.90 -33.81
CA VAL A 347 -5.34 3.89 -33.58
C VAL A 347 -5.80 4.96 -32.61
N LYS A 348 -4.85 5.63 -31.96
CA LYS A 348 -5.06 6.75 -31.05
C LYS A 348 -4.27 7.95 -31.54
N LEU A 349 -4.90 9.12 -31.55
CA LEU A 349 -4.23 10.37 -31.87
C LEU A 349 -3.36 10.81 -30.69
N CYS A 350 -2.09 11.08 -30.95
CA CYS A 350 -1.16 11.64 -29.97
C CYS A 350 -1.28 13.18 -29.93
N VAL A 351 -0.83 13.77 -28.84
CA VAL A 351 -0.69 15.24 -28.74
C VAL A 351 0.49 15.65 -29.62
N TYR A 352 0.29 16.63 -30.50
CA TYR A 352 1.34 17.05 -31.43
C TYR A 352 2.48 17.80 -30.72
N HIS A 353 2.13 18.78 -29.89
CA HIS A 353 3.10 19.64 -29.19
C HIS A 353 2.45 20.27 -27.95
N SER A 354 3.25 20.50 -26.91
CA SER A 354 2.92 21.34 -25.75
C SER A 354 3.80 22.59 -25.77
N PRO A 355 3.35 23.75 -25.25
CA PRO A 355 4.22 24.93 -25.15
C PRO A 355 5.54 24.59 -24.44
N MET A 356 6.67 24.98 -25.06
CA MET A 356 7.99 24.69 -24.51
C MET A 356 8.16 25.37 -23.15
N VAL A 357 8.59 24.58 -22.16
CA VAL A 357 8.85 25.08 -20.80
C VAL A 357 10.29 25.57 -20.73
N MET A 358 10.48 26.89 -20.73
CA MET A 358 11.80 27.54 -20.63
C MET A 358 12.13 27.86 -19.17
N TYR A 359 12.17 26.84 -18.32
CA TYR A 359 12.54 26.99 -16.90
C TYR A 359 14.04 26.81 -16.72
N ILE A 360 14.68 27.76 -16.05
CA ILE A 360 16.09 27.69 -15.68
C ILE A 360 16.18 27.32 -14.22
N LYS A 361 16.90 26.25 -13.91
CA LYS A 361 17.12 25.80 -12.55
C LYS A 361 18.26 26.59 -11.93
N THR A 362 18.00 27.25 -10.82
CA THR A 362 19.02 27.95 -10.04
C THR A 362 19.89 26.92 -9.32
N GLU A 363 21.19 26.91 -9.59
CA GLU A 363 22.15 26.03 -8.91
C GLU A 363 22.78 26.71 -7.69
N ASP A 364 22.93 28.03 -7.73
CA ASP A 364 23.55 28.84 -6.69
C ASP A 364 22.47 29.52 -5.82
N PRO A 365 22.35 29.16 -4.52
CA PRO A 365 21.38 29.77 -3.61
C PRO A 365 21.74 31.22 -3.22
N ASP A 366 22.96 31.68 -3.46
CA ASP A 366 23.40 33.04 -3.11
C ASP A 366 22.87 34.08 -4.12
N LEU A 367 22.41 33.64 -5.28
CA LEU A 367 21.82 34.51 -6.29
C LEU A 367 20.38 34.91 -5.90
N PRO A 368 19.95 36.16 -6.21
CA PRO A 368 18.57 36.60 -6.02
C PRO A 368 17.56 35.65 -6.67
N ALA A 369 16.35 35.51 -6.12
CA ALA A 369 15.33 34.63 -6.72
C ALA A 369 14.91 35.05 -8.14
N PHE A 370 14.96 36.35 -8.43
CA PHE A 370 14.72 36.91 -9.75
C PHE A 370 15.98 37.62 -10.23
N TYR A 371 16.69 37.01 -11.17
CA TYR A 371 17.87 37.58 -11.80
C TYR A 371 17.87 37.28 -13.30
N TYR A 372 18.66 38.05 -14.05
CA TYR A 372 18.84 37.83 -15.46
C TYR A 372 19.91 36.76 -15.68
N ASP A 373 19.47 35.53 -15.95
CA ASP A 373 20.37 34.40 -16.09
C ASP A 373 21.22 34.50 -17.37
N PRO A 374 22.52 34.15 -17.34
CA PRO A 374 23.40 34.16 -18.51
C PRO A 374 22.92 33.30 -19.70
N LEU A 375 22.05 32.32 -19.46
CA LEU A 375 21.43 31.50 -20.52
C LEU A 375 20.37 32.27 -21.32
N LEU A 376 19.88 33.41 -20.82
CA LEU A 376 18.92 34.25 -21.52
C LEU A 376 19.59 35.14 -22.56
N HIS A 377 18.96 35.24 -23.73
CA HIS A 377 19.44 36.12 -24.81
C HIS A 377 19.22 37.59 -24.45
N PRO A 378 20.28 38.43 -24.46
CA PRO A 378 20.18 39.84 -24.09
C PRO A 378 19.13 40.58 -24.93
N ILE A 379 18.27 41.34 -24.27
CA ILE A 379 17.23 42.13 -24.94
C ILE A 379 17.89 43.38 -25.55
N SER A 380 17.99 43.42 -26.88
CA SER A 380 18.53 44.57 -27.61
C SER A 380 17.47 45.66 -27.78
N ASN A 381 17.79 46.89 -27.38
CA ASN A 381 16.90 48.05 -27.47
C ASN A 381 17.12 48.85 -28.76
N THR A 382 16.96 48.22 -29.94
CA THR A 382 17.20 48.86 -31.25
C THR A 382 16.25 50.01 -31.62
N ASN A 383 15.14 50.19 -30.92
CA ASN A 383 14.12 51.22 -31.22
C ASN A 383 13.96 52.30 -30.13
N LYS A 384 14.96 52.49 -29.26
CA LYS A 384 14.86 53.39 -28.10
C LYS A 384 14.53 54.84 -28.50
N GLU A 385 15.21 55.39 -29.50
CA GLU A 385 15.03 56.78 -29.98
C GLU A 385 13.66 57.07 -30.62
N ARG A 386 12.97 56.03 -31.14
CA ARG A 386 11.63 56.17 -31.71
C ARG A 386 10.55 56.11 -30.64
N ARG A 387 10.81 55.37 -29.56
CA ARG A 387 9.87 55.22 -28.43
C ARG A 387 9.95 56.41 -27.48
N GLU A 388 11.14 56.93 -27.23
CA GLU A 388 11.32 58.13 -26.40
C GLU A 388 10.61 59.35 -27.04
N ARG A 389 10.70 59.55 -28.36
CA ARG A 389 9.96 60.63 -29.06
C ARG A 389 8.45 60.62 -28.86
N ASN A 390 7.82 59.44 -28.82
CA ASN A 390 6.36 59.33 -28.66
C ASN A 390 5.88 59.46 -27.20
N VAL A 391 6.79 59.39 -26.21
CA VAL A 391 6.43 59.45 -24.78
C VAL A 391 6.45 60.89 -24.25
N PHE A 392 7.24 61.78 -24.85
CA PHE A 392 7.35 63.19 -24.46
C PHE A 392 6.43 64.15 -25.26
N GLU A 393 5.56 63.64 -26.14
CA GLU A 393 4.62 64.47 -26.93
C GLU A 393 3.24 64.64 -26.25
N ASP A 394 3.01 64.04 -25.08
CA ASP A 394 1.77 64.13 -24.28
C ASP A 394 1.92 64.99 -23.00
N ASP A 395 2.92 65.86 -22.95
CA ASP A 395 3.12 66.84 -21.86
C ASP A 395 2.20 68.08 -22.05
N GLY A 396 0.94 67.85 -22.39
CA GLY A 396 -0.07 68.89 -22.54
C GLY A 396 -0.73 69.27 -21.23
N GLU A 397 -0.17 70.28 -20.54
CA GLU A 397 -0.71 71.22 -19.52
C GLU A 397 -1.72 70.78 -18.42
N ASP A 398 -2.23 69.56 -18.39
CA ASP A 398 -3.01 68.97 -17.30
C ASP A 398 -2.23 67.79 -16.68
N ASP A 399 -1.20 68.11 -15.88
CA ASP A 399 -0.42 67.12 -15.14
C ASP A 399 -1.36 66.28 -14.25
N PHE A 400 -1.65 65.06 -14.67
CA PHE A 400 -2.46 64.13 -13.88
C PHE A 400 -1.69 63.72 -12.62
N ILE A 401 -2.14 64.20 -11.45
CA ILE A 401 -1.55 63.85 -10.16
C ILE A 401 -2.37 62.73 -9.51
N LEU A 402 -1.69 61.67 -9.08
CA LEU A 402 -2.32 60.60 -8.31
C LEU A 402 -2.80 61.14 -6.95
N PRO A 403 -4.02 60.77 -6.48
CA PRO A 403 -4.52 61.19 -5.17
C PRO A 403 -3.58 60.82 -4.01
N GLU A 404 -3.57 61.66 -2.96
CA GLU A 404 -2.82 61.38 -1.74
C GLU A 404 -3.25 60.03 -1.12
N GLY A 405 -2.28 59.18 -0.80
CA GLY A 405 -2.51 57.82 -0.30
C GLY A 405 -2.57 56.73 -1.37
N VAL A 406 -2.42 57.07 -2.66
CA VAL A 406 -2.26 56.08 -3.73
C VAL A 406 -0.79 55.69 -3.85
N GLU A 407 -0.46 54.51 -3.34
CA GLU A 407 0.87 53.90 -3.42
C GLU A 407 0.80 52.53 -4.13
N PRO A 408 1.94 51.96 -4.59
CA PRO A 408 1.96 50.59 -5.10
C PRO A 408 1.37 49.61 -4.08
N LEU A 409 0.48 48.72 -4.53
CA LEU A 409 -0.34 47.85 -3.68
C LEU A 409 0.44 47.03 -2.63
N LEU A 410 1.71 46.71 -2.91
CA LEU A 410 2.56 45.82 -2.12
C LEU A 410 3.90 46.48 -1.75
N LYS A 411 3.92 47.80 -1.57
CA LYS A 411 5.14 48.57 -1.27
C LYS A 411 5.90 48.08 -0.03
N ASP A 412 5.17 47.64 1.00
CA ASP A 412 5.77 47.19 2.27
C ASP A 412 6.33 45.76 2.22
N THR A 413 6.02 45.00 1.17
CA THR A 413 6.46 43.60 1.05
C THR A 413 7.66 43.47 0.12
N HIS A 414 8.69 42.74 0.58
CA HIS A 414 9.86 42.43 -0.24
C HIS A 414 9.47 41.62 -1.49
N LEU A 415 10.15 41.89 -2.61
CA LEU A 415 9.88 41.23 -3.91
C LEU A 415 10.06 39.70 -3.85
N TYR A 416 11.05 39.24 -3.09
CA TYR A 416 11.30 37.82 -2.85
C TYR A 416 11.77 37.60 -1.42
N THR A 417 11.67 36.34 -0.99
CA THR A 417 12.12 35.82 0.30
C THR A 417 13.02 34.62 0.06
N ASP A 418 13.66 34.12 1.11
CA ASP A 418 14.55 32.95 1.06
C ASP A 418 13.84 31.69 0.52
N THR A 419 12.52 31.59 0.69
CA THR A 419 11.73 30.45 0.19
C THR A 419 11.18 30.63 -1.22
N THR A 420 11.34 31.81 -1.83
CA THR A 420 10.74 32.12 -3.13
C THR A 420 11.34 31.28 -4.26
N ALA A 421 12.67 31.18 -4.33
CA ALA A 421 13.36 30.38 -5.36
C ALA A 421 12.99 28.89 -5.24
N ALA A 422 12.99 28.35 -4.01
CA ALA A 422 12.58 26.98 -3.74
C ALA A 422 11.10 26.73 -4.12
N GLY A 423 10.22 27.68 -3.82
CA GLY A 423 8.80 27.62 -4.22
C GLY A 423 8.61 27.58 -5.73
N ILE A 424 9.38 28.39 -6.48
CA ILE A 424 9.37 28.38 -7.95
C ILE A 424 9.87 27.02 -8.46
N SER A 425 10.96 26.49 -7.90
CA SER A 425 11.47 25.17 -8.30
C SER A 425 10.47 24.05 -8.07
N LEU A 426 9.67 24.11 -7.00
CA LEU A 426 8.64 23.12 -6.72
C LEU A 426 7.47 23.16 -7.71
N LEU A 427 7.19 24.30 -8.36
CA LEU A 427 6.15 24.39 -9.39
C LEU A 427 6.45 23.50 -10.59
N PHE A 428 7.75 23.38 -10.94
CA PHE A 428 8.22 22.56 -12.06
C PHE A 428 8.64 21.14 -11.64
N ALA A 429 8.55 20.81 -10.35
CA ALA A 429 8.89 19.50 -9.85
C ALA A 429 7.86 18.43 -10.29
N PRO A 430 8.28 17.16 -10.43
CA PRO A 430 7.36 16.07 -10.74
C PRO A 430 6.39 15.83 -9.58
N ARG A 431 5.23 15.23 -9.87
CA ARG A 431 4.34 14.70 -8.82
C ARG A 431 5.12 13.65 -8.01
N PRO A 432 5.09 13.69 -6.67
CA PRO A 432 4.20 14.44 -5.77
C PRO A 432 4.68 15.83 -5.32
N PHE A 433 5.87 16.27 -5.71
CA PHE A 433 6.54 17.44 -5.15
C PHE A 433 5.91 18.78 -5.53
N ASN A 434 5.19 18.82 -6.65
CA ASN A 434 4.40 19.98 -7.06
C ASN A 434 3.08 20.17 -6.28
N MET A 435 2.77 19.31 -5.31
CA MET A 435 1.54 19.37 -4.51
C MET A 435 1.86 19.70 -3.05
N ARG A 436 1.13 20.66 -2.47
CA ARG A 436 1.26 21.00 -1.04
C ARG A 436 0.53 20.03 -0.10
N SER A 437 -0.57 19.44 -0.57
CA SER A 437 -1.40 18.53 0.21
C SER A 437 -1.87 17.36 -0.64
N GLY A 438 -2.14 16.25 0.02
CA GLY A 438 -2.51 15.02 -0.67
C GLY A 438 -3.09 13.95 0.24
N ARG A 439 -3.32 12.79 -0.35
CA ARG A 439 -3.70 11.57 0.38
C ARG A 439 -2.46 10.70 0.53
N THR A 440 -2.38 9.99 1.65
CA THR A 440 -1.37 8.93 1.77
C THR A 440 -1.70 7.80 0.81
N ARG A 441 -0.66 7.11 0.36
CA ARG A 441 -0.75 5.93 -0.52
C ARG A 441 -0.17 4.73 0.21
N ARG A 442 -0.45 3.52 -0.26
CA ARG A 442 0.25 2.35 0.27
C ARG A 442 1.68 2.35 -0.26
N SER A 443 2.62 1.84 0.51
CA SER A 443 4.02 1.72 0.10
C SER A 443 4.16 1.01 -1.25
N GLU A 444 3.43 -0.09 -1.51
CA GLU A 444 3.50 -0.79 -2.81
C GLU A 444 2.90 0.01 -3.98
N ASP A 445 2.00 0.97 -3.72
CA ASP A 445 1.34 1.73 -4.78
C ASP A 445 2.26 2.83 -5.35
N ILE A 446 3.41 3.11 -4.73
CA ILE A 446 4.36 4.15 -5.15
C ILE A 446 5.51 3.53 -5.94
N PRO A 447 5.52 3.64 -7.29
CA PRO A 447 6.62 3.13 -8.09
C PRO A 447 7.81 4.09 -8.07
N LEU A 448 8.90 3.70 -7.41
CA LEU A 448 10.11 4.54 -7.30
C LEU A 448 10.90 4.64 -8.62
N VAL A 449 10.82 3.60 -9.46
CA VAL A 449 11.69 3.41 -10.64
C VAL A 449 10.90 3.55 -11.96
N SER A 450 9.61 3.92 -11.90
CA SER A 450 8.78 3.93 -13.10
C SER A 450 9.21 4.95 -14.14
N GLU A 451 9.70 6.12 -13.71
CA GLU A 451 10.11 7.17 -14.63
C GLU A 451 11.34 6.75 -15.46
N TRP A 452 12.28 6.00 -14.85
CA TRP A 452 13.52 5.60 -15.54
C TRP A 452 13.28 4.80 -16.81
N PHE A 453 12.33 3.86 -16.80
CA PHE A 453 12.03 3.05 -18.00
C PHE A 453 10.94 3.65 -18.92
N LYS A 454 10.26 4.71 -18.46
CA LYS A 454 9.37 5.52 -19.31
C LYS A 454 10.15 6.49 -20.19
N GLU A 455 11.40 6.76 -19.85
CA GLU A 455 12.33 7.53 -20.66
C GLU A 455 13.10 6.67 -21.65
N HIS A 456 13.76 7.32 -22.62
CA HIS A 456 14.63 6.61 -23.56
C HIS A 456 15.88 6.10 -22.84
N CYS A 457 16.19 4.81 -23.04
CA CYS A 457 17.41 4.22 -22.53
C CYS A 457 18.63 4.85 -23.22
N PRO A 458 19.64 5.36 -22.48
CA PRO A 458 20.86 5.87 -23.09
C PRO A 458 21.57 4.81 -23.97
N PRO A 459 22.05 5.19 -25.16
CA PRO A 459 22.58 4.24 -26.13
C PRO A 459 23.86 3.53 -25.66
N ALA A 460 24.60 4.14 -24.73
CA ALA A 460 25.82 3.59 -24.14
C ALA A 460 25.58 2.31 -23.32
N TYR A 461 24.36 2.07 -22.83
CA TYR A 461 24.08 0.89 -22.01
C TYR A 461 24.11 -0.41 -22.82
N PRO A 462 24.52 -1.55 -22.21
CA PRO A 462 24.54 -2.84 -22.88
C PRO A 462 23.17 -3.29 -23.41
N VAL A 463 23.17 -4.14 -24.44
CA VAL A 463 21.95 -4.71 -25.08
C VAL A 463 20.99 -5.29 -24.04
N LYS A 464 21.52 -6.00 -23.03
CA LYS A 464 20.72 -6.59 -21.93
C LYS A 464 19.86 -5.54 -21.22
N VAL A 465 20.41 -4.36 -20.93
CA VAL A 465 19.70 -3.27 -20.24
C VAL A 465 18.64 -2.69 -21.17
N ARG A 466 18.98 -2.41 -22.43
CA ARG A 466 18.03 -1.89 -23.42
C ARG A 466 16.84 -2.82 -23.63
N VAL A 467 17.06 -4.14 -23.66
CA VAL A 467 15.99 -5.14 -23.73
C VAL A 467 15.13 -5.14 -22.46
N SER A 468 15.73 -4.96 -21.28
CA SER A 468 14.97 -4.83 -20.03
C SER A 468 14.06 -3.60 -20.03
N TYR A 469 14.55 -2.44 -20.50
CA TYR A 469 13.73 -1.22 -20.65
C TYR A 469 12.52 -1.48 -21.55
N GLN A 470 12.75 -2.05 -22.74
CA GLN A 470 11.66 -2.41 -23.66
C GLN A 470 10.64 -3.38 -23.05
N LYS A 471 11.08 -4.34 -22.23
CA LYS A 471 10.19 -5.29 -21.57
C LYS A 471 9.37 -4.64 -20.45
N LEU A 472 9.98 -3.78 -19.64
CA LEU A 472 9.26 -3.03 -18.60
C LEU A 472 8.22 -2.10 -19.22
N LEU A 473 8.61 -1.38 -20.27
CA LEU A 473 7.72 -0.51 -21.03
C LEU A 473 6.58 -1.30 -21.69
N LYS A 474 6.86 -2.50 -22.22
CA LYS A 474 5.83 -3.42 -22.74
C LYS A 474 4.81 -3.80 -21.66
N CYS A 475 5.26 -4.15 -20.46
CA CYS A 475 4.38 -4.47 -19.34
C CYS A 475 3.53 -3.26 -18.95
N TYR A 476 4.13 -2.07 -18.86
CA TYR A 476 3.43 -0.83 -18.57
C TYR A 476 2.33 -0.53 -19.60
N VAL A 477 2.67 -0.59 -20.89
CA VAL A 477 1.71 -0.36 -21.98
C VAL A 477 0.57 -1.38 -21.97
N LEU A 478 0.84 -2.66 -21.69
CA LEU A 478 -0.20 -3.68 -21.59
C LEU A 478 -1.13 -3.47 -20.40
N ASN A 479 -0.59 -3.04 -19.25
CA ASN A 479 -1.38 -2.75 -18.05
C ASN A 479 -2.37 -1.61 -18.29
N GLU A 480 -1.90 -0.52 -18.89
CA GLU A 480 -2.74 0.64 -19.24
C GLU A 480 -3.75 0.32 -20.33
N LEU A 481 -3.35 -0.42 -21.38
CA LEU A 481 -4.26 -0.77 -22.47
C LEU A 481 -5.43 -1.65 -22.01
N HIS A 482 -5.18 -2.58 -21.09
CA HIS A 482 -6.20 -3.46 -20.54
C HIS A 482 -6.81 -2.92 -19.24
N HIS A 483 -6.46 -1.70 -18.83
CA HIS A 483 -7.04 -1.09 -17.65
C HIS A 483 -8.55 -0.94 -17.82
N ARG A 484 -9.28 -1.42 -16.81
CA ARG A 484 -10.74 -1.26 -16.73
C ARG A 484 -11.07 -0.60 -15.39
N PRO A 485 -12.01 0.35 -15.37
CA PRO A 485 -12.43 0.96 -14.11
C PRO A 485 -12.93 -0.15 -13.16
N PRO A 486 -12.56 -0.09 -11.87
CA PRO A 486 -12.94 -1.11 -10.90
C PRO A 486 -14.45 -1.15 -10.78
N LYS A 487 -15.04 -2.35 -10.87
CA LYS A 487 -16.48 -2.54 -10.68
C LYS A 487 -16.86 -2.21 -9.24
N ALA A 488 -17.93 -1.45 -9.04
CA ALA A 488 -18.48 -1.23 -7.70
C ALA A 488 -18.89 -2.58 -7.08
N GLN A 489 -18.40 -2.85 -5.88
CA GLN A 489 -18.65 -4.09 -5.13
C GLN A 489 -18.96 -3.74 -3.67
N LYS A 490 -19.74 -4.60 -2.99
CA LYS A 490 -19.98 -4.47 -1.55
C LYS A 490 -18.66 -4.68 -0.79
N LYS A 491 -18.27 -3.70 0.02
CA LYS A 491 -17.06 -3.79 0.85
C LYS A 491 -17.18 -4.93 1.86
N LYS A 492 -16.28 -5.91 1.78
CA LYS A 492 -16.16 -7.03 2.72
C LYS A 492 -14.87 -6.85 3.52
N HIS A 493 -14.99 -6.63 4.83
CA HIS A 493 -13.86 -6.39 5.72
C HIS A 493 -13.55 -7.65 6.54
N LEU A 494 -12.70 -8.54 6.00
CA LEU A 494 -12.39 -9.83 6.61
C LEU A 494 -11.92 -9.70 8.06
N PHE A 495 -10.91 -8.87 8.33
CA PHE A 495 -10.37 -8.70 9.70
C PHE A 495 -11.36 -8.07 10.66
N ARG A 496 -12.23 -7.16 10.19
CA ARG A 496 -13.31 -6.62 11.02
C ARG A 496 -14.32 -7.72 11.41
N SER A 497 -14.64 -8.59 10.46
CA SER A 497 -15.50 -9.75 10.72
C SER A 497 -14.85 -10.75 11.69
N LEU A 498 -13.55 -11.02 11.55
CA LEU A 498 -12.82 -11.94 12.44
C LEU A 498 -12.68 -11.35 13.85
N ALA A 499 -12.29 -10.09 13.97
CA ALA A 499 -12.13 -9.39 15.25
C ALA A 499 -13.44 -9.30 16.05
N ALA A 500 -14.58 -9.20 15.36
CA ALA A 500 -15.90 -9.23 16.00
C ALA A 500 -16.23 -10.58 16.65
N THR A 501 -15.58 -11.67 16.25
CA THR A 501 -15.81 -13.00 16.85
C THR A 501 -15.03 -13.18 18.14
N LYS A 502 -15.52 -13.99 19.08
CA LYS A 502 -14.80 -14.33 20.33
C LYS A 502 -13.49 -15.10 20.15
N PHE A 503 -13.22 -15.60 18.94
CA PHE A 503 -12.07 -16.46 18.65
C PHE A 503 -10.81 -15.69 18.26
N PHE A 504 -10.90 -14.38 18.08
CA PHE A 504 -9.78 -13.52 17.75
C PHE A 504 -9.61 -12.41 18.78
N GLN A 505 -8.35 -12.11 19.09
CA GLN A 505 -7.93 -10.99 19.92
C GLN A 505 -6.88 -10.17 19.18
N SER A 506 -6.70 -8.91 19.59
CA SER A 506 -5.68 -8.03 19.06
C SER A 506 -4.59 -7.74 20.08
N THR A 507 -3.40 -7.42 19.58
CA THR A 507 -2.22 -6.98 20.35
C THR A 507 -1.30 -6.23 19.39
N GLU A 508 -0.30 -5.56 19.92
CA GLU A 508 0.83 -5.02 19.16
C GLU A 508 2.05 -5.94 19.37
N LEU A 509 2.79 -6.26 18.31
CA LEU A 509 3.98 -7.12 18.34
C LEU A 509 5.03 -6.61 17.34
N ASP A 510 6.31 -6.88 17.62
CA ASP A 510 7.38 -6.69 16.65
C ASP A 510 7.13 -7.55 15.40
N TRP A 511 7.35 -6.98 14.22
CA TRP A 511 7.20 -7.64 12.94
C TRP A 511 8.01 -8.95 12.84
N VAL A 512 9.23 -8.99 13.38
CA VAL A 512 10.07 -10.20 13.37
C VAL A 512 9.44 -11.32 14.20
N GLU A 513 8.87 -10.97 15.35
CA GLU A 513 8.14 -11.92 16.19
C GLU A 513 6.93 -12.50 15.43
N VAL A 514 6.15 -11.65 14.77
CA VAL A 514 5.01 -12.10 13.95
C VAL A 514 5.48 -12.98 12.79
N GLY A 515 6.60 -12.64 12.16
CA GLY A 515 7.21 -13.43 11.09
C GLY A 515 7.57 -14.84 11.54
N LEU A 516 8.24 -14.96 12.70
CA LEU A 516 8.58 -16.25 13.32
C LEU A 516 7.32 -17.05 13.66
N GLN A 517 6.29 -16.39 14.22
CA GLN A 517 5.00 -17.02 14.51
C GLN A 517 4.34 -17.58 13.24
N VAL A 518 4.27 -16.79 12.15
CA VAL A 518 3.67 -17.22 10.87
C VAL A 518 4.44 -18.39 10.26
N CYS A 519 5.77 -18.38 10.34
CA CYS A 519 6.60 -19.50 9.88
C CYS A 519 6.34 -20.79 10.69
N ARG A 520 6.33 -20.70 12.02
CA ARG A 520 6.04 -21.82 12.94
C ARG A 520 4.62 -22.37 12.71
N GLN A 521 3.63 -21.48 12.60
CA GLN A 521 2.24 -21.84 12.30
C GLN A 521 2.12 -22.54 10.94
N GLY A 522 2.74 -22.00 9.88
CA GLY A 522 2.73 -22.58 8.55
C GLY A 522 3.37 -23.98 8.51
N TYR A 523 4.53 -24.13 9.16
CA TYR A 523 5.20 -25.43 9.32
C TYR A 523 4.28 -26.45 10.01
N ASN A 524 3.73 -26.09 11.18
CA ASN A 524 2.84 -26.96 11.96
C ASN A 524 1.60 -27.37 11.16
N MET A 525 0.99 -26.46 10.40
CA MET A 525 -0.19 -26.77 9.58
C MET A 525 0.13 -27.76 8.45
N LEU A 526 1.25 -27.56 7.75
CA LEU A 526 1.67 -28.47 6.69
C LEU A 526 2.07 -29.83 7.25
N ASN A 527 2.79 -29.86 8.38
CA ASN A 527 3.18 -31.08 9.05
C ASN A 527 1.96 -31.87 9.57
N LEU A 528 1.00 -31.19 10.21
CA LEU A 528 -0.28 -31.78 10.61
C LEU A 528 -1.06 -32.36 9.42
N LEU A 529 -0.96 -31.76 8.23
CA LEU A 529 -1.61 -32.28 7.03
C LEU A 529 -0.93 -33.57 6.51
N ILE A 530 0.40 -33.65 6.60
CA ILE A 530 1.19 -34.86 6.28
C ILE A 530 0.79 -35.98 7.24
N HIS A 531 0.78 -35.72 8.54
CA HIS A 531 0.38 -36.68 9.56
C HIS A 531 -1.09 -37.10 9.43
N ARG A 532 -2.01 -36.17 9.12
CA ARG A 532 -3.44 -36.50 8.90
C ARG A 532 -3.65 -37.44 7.70
N LYS A 533 -2.77 -37.40 6.70
CA LYS A 533 -2.79 -38.33 5.55
C LYS A 533 -2.07 -39.65 5.83
N ASN A 534 -1.53 -39.85 7.04
CA ASN A 534 -0.71 -40.99 7.43
C ASN A 534 0.44 -41.21 6.44
N LEU A 535 1.26 -40.17 6.25
CA LEU A 535 2.43 -40.14 5.37
C LEU A 535 3.73 -40.06 6.19
N ASN A 536 3.93 -41.01 7.10
CA ASN A 536 5.04 -41.01 8.07
C ASN A 536 6.44 -41.20 7.44
N TYR A 537 6.51 -41.44 6.13
CA TYR A 537 7.72 -41.62 5.34
C TYR A 537 8.12 -40.35 4.58
N LEU A 538 7.43 -39.23 4.84
CA LEU A 538 7.80 -37.91 4.37
C LEU A 538 8.17 -37.04 5.57
N HIS A 539 9.30 -36.35 5.46
CA HIS A 539 9.77 -35.34 6.39
C HIS A 539 9.65 -33.96 5.74
N LEU A 540 9.05 -33.02 6.47
CA LEU A 540 9.09 -31.60 6.13
C LEU A 540 10.14 -30.97 7.05
N ASP A 541 11.21 -30.46 6.47
CA ASP A 541 12.25 -29.74 7.22
C ASP A 541 11.81 -28.28 7.50
N TYR A 542 12.56 -27.56 8.34
CA TYR A 542 12.19 -26.22 8.78
C TYR A 542 12.38 -25.14 7.69
N ASN A 543 13.12 -25.46 6.63
CA ASN A 543 13.24 -24.67 5.40
C ASN A 543 12.20 -25.06 4.34
N PHE A 544 11.17 -25.82 4.72
CA PHE A 544 10.03 -26.23 3.92
C PHE A 544 10.40 -27.13 2.71
N ASN A 545 11.53 -27.83 2.72
CA ASN A 545 11.76 -28.92 1.78
C ASN A 545 11.05 -30.18 2.24
N LEU A 546 10.40 -30.86 1.29
CA LEU A 546 9.73 -32.13 1.54
C LEU A 546 10.63 -33.27 1.05
N LYS A 547 11.19 -34.04 1.98
CA LYS A 547 12.14 -35.11 1.70
C LYS A 547 11.54 -36.48 2.09
N PRO A 548 11.74 -37.55 1.31
CA PRO A 548 11.38 -38.89 1.75
C PRO A 548 12.38 -39.39 2.79
N VAL A 549 11.90 -40.00 3.88
CA VAL A 549 12.76 -40.56 4.95
C VAL A 549 13.41 -41.88 4.50
N LYS A 550 12.76 -42.58 3.57
CA LYS A 550 13.21 -43.86 3.00
C LYS A 550 12.85 -43.95 1.53
N THR A 551 13.43 -44.90 0.82
CA THR A 551 13.00 -45.23 -0.55
C THR A 551 11.53 -45.67 -0.56
N LEU A 552 10.69 -44.94 -1.30
CA LEU A 552 9.25 -45.17 -1.32
C LEU A 552 8.86 -46.24 -2.34
N THR A 553 7.99 -47.16 -1.92
CA THR A 553 7.31 -48.11 -2.80
C THR A 553 6.40 -47.39 -3.81
N THR A 554 6.01 -48.06 -4.89
CA THR A 554 5.06 -47.50 -5.88
C THR A 554 3.73 -47.09 -5.25
N LYS A 555 3.25 -47.83 -4.24
CA LYS A 555 2.01 -47.51 -3.52
C LYS A 555 2.16 -46.28 -2.64
N GLU A 556 3.25 -46.19 -1.86
CA GLU A 556 3.57 -45.01 -1.06
C GLU A 556 3.74 -43.76 -1.94
N ARG A 557 4.49 -43.88 -3.04
CA ARG A 557 4.70 -42.79 -4.01
C ARG A 557 3.40 -42.29 -4.62
N LYS A 558 2.46 -43.19 -4.96
CA LYS A 558 1.13 -42.79 -5.47
C LYS A 558 0.31 -42.07 -4.39
N LYS A 559 0.35 -42.56 -3.14
CA LYS A 559 -0.38 -41.97 -2.00
C LYS A 559 0.18 -40.61 -1.59
N SER A 560 1.49 -40.41 -1.71
CA SER A 560 2.21 -39.23 -1.22
C SER A 560 2.33 -38.09 -2.24
N ARG A 561 1.75 -38.26 -3.43
CA ARG A 561 1.66 -37.20 -4.45
C ARG A 561 0.72 -36.09 -3.98
N PHE A 562 1.31 -35.02 -3.46
CA PHE A 562 0.60 -33.78 -3.20
C PHE A 562 0.36 -33.02 -4.52
N GLY A 563 -0.75 -32.28 -4.57
CA GLY A 563 -1.08 -31.43 -5.71
C GLY A 563 -0.49 -30.03 -5.60
N ASN A 564 -0.71 -29.21 -6.63
CA ASN A 564 -0.16 -27.85 -6.72
C ASN A 564 -0.53 -26.96 -5.54
N ALA A 565 -1.72 -27.10 -4.95
CA ALA A 565 -2.13 -26.28 -3.80
C ALA A 565 -1.20 -26.44 -2.58
N PHE A 566 -0.75 -27.66 -2.30
CA PHE A 566 0.18 -27.92 -1.20
C PHE A 566 1.57 -27.35 -1.54
N HIS A 567 2.09 -27.66 -2.73
CA HIS A 567 3.42 -27.20 -3.14
C HIS A 567 3.50 -25.68 -3.25
N LEU A 568 2.49 -25.03 -3.81
CA LEU A 568 2.44 -23.57 -3.89
C LEU A 568 2.41 -22.92 -2.50
N CYS A 569 1.58 -23.42 -1.59
CA CYS A 569 1.53 -22.92 -0.22
C CYS A 569 2.88 -23.11 0.50
N ARG A 570 3.51 -24.28 0.33
CA ARG A 570 4.85 -24.58 0.85
C ARG A 570 5.91 -23.62 0.30
N GLU A 571 5.95 -23.36 -1.00
CA GLU A 571 6.93 -22.43 -1.59
C GLU A 571 6.68 -20.97 -1.15
N ILE A 572 5.42 -20.56 -0.97
CA ILE A 572 5.09 -19.24 -0.41
C ILE A 572 5.62 -19.11 1.02
N LEU A 573 5.44 -20.14 1.85
CA LEU A 573 5.98 -20.18 3.20
C LEU A 573 7.52 -20.23 3.20
N ARG A 574 8.13 -20.95 2.26
CA ARG A 574 9.59 -20.97 2.07
C ARG A 574 10.13 -19.58 1.76
N LEU A 575 9.52 -18.86 0.81
CA LEU A 575 9.89 -17.48 0.50
C LEU A 575 9.77 -16.58 1.73
N THR A 576 8.67 -16.73 2.48
CA THR A 576 8.43 -15.95 3.70
C THR A 576 9.49 -16.24 4.75
N LYS A 577 9.85 -17.51 4.96
CA LYS A 577 10.90 -17.94 5.89
C LYS A 577 12.24 -17.30 5.53
N LEU A 578 12.64 -17.32 4.26
CA LEU A 578 13.90 -16.68 3.83
C LEU A 578 13.95 -15.18 4.15
N VAL A 579 12.83 -14.46 3.98
CA VAL A 579 12.73 -13.02 4.27
C VAL A 579 12.77 -12.77 5.78
N VAL A 580 12.01 -13.54 6.56
CA VAL A 580 11.99 -13.42 8.03
C VAL A 580 13.36 -13.76 8.60
N ASP A 581 14.00 -14.83 8.14
CA ASP A 581 15.31 -15.24 8.61
C ASP A 581 16.41 -14.22 8.34
N ALA A 582 16.35 -13.53 7.18
CA ALA A 582 17.27 -12.44 6.89
C ALA A 582 17.15 -11.32 7.94
N ASN A 583 15.92 -10.96 8.32
CA ASN A 583 15.66 -9.97 9.37
C ASN A 583 16.06 -10.50 10.76
N VAL A 584 15.90 -11.79 11.04
CA VAL A 584 16.37 -12.40 12.29
C VAL A 584 17.90 -12.32 12.38
N GLN A 585 18.63 -12.64 11.30
CA GLN A 585 20.09 -12.53 11.27
C GLN A 585 20.59 -11.10 11.45
N PHE A 586 19.88 -10.13 10.86
CA PHE A 586 20.12 -8.71 11.13
C PHE A 586 19.91 -8.37 12.61
N ARG A 587 18.79 -8.80 13.20
CA ARG A 587 18.48 -8.51 14.62
C ARG A 587 19.42 -9.21 15.61
N LEU A 588 20.00 -10.35 15.23
CA LEU A 588 21.00 -11.06 16.04
C LEU A 588 22.41 -10.44 15.99
N GLY A 589 22.66 -9.45 15.14
CA GLY A 589 24.00 -8.88 14.99
C GLY A 589 24.90 -9.58 13.97
N ASN A 590 24.42 -10.65 13.32
CA ASN A 590 25.25 -11.50 12.46
C ASN A 590 25.47 -10.95 11.05
N VAL A 591 24.57 -10.07 10.60
CA VAL A 591 24.58 -9.44 9.28
C VAL A 591 24.29 -7.95 9.48
N ASP A 592 25.01 -7.09 8.75
CA ASP A 592 24.78 -5.63 8.83
C ASP A 592 23.51 -5.21 8.06
N ALA A 593 23.11 -3.95 8.21
CA ALA A 593 21.90 -3.41 7.58
C ALA A 593 21.96 -3.38 6.03
N PHE A 594 23.16 -3.51 5.43
CA PHE A 594 23.37 -3.39 3.99
C PHE A 594 23.41 -4.75 3.25
N SER A 595 23.77 -5.85 3.95
CA SER A 595 24.27 -7.13 3.37
C SER A 595 23.23 -8.16 2.92
#